data_AF-A0A7X6DSH4-F1
#
_entry.id   AF-A0A7X6DSH4-F1
#
_cell.length_a   1.000
_cell.length_b   1.000
_cell.length_c   1.000
_cell.angle_alpha   90.00
_cell.angle_beta   90.00
_cell.angle_gamma   90.00
#
_symmetry.space_group_name_H-M   'P 1'
#
loop_
_entity.id
_entity.type
_entity.pdbx_description
1 polymer ?
#
loop_
_entity_poly.entity_id
_entity_poly.type
_entity_poly.pdbx_seq_one_letter_code
_entity_poly.pdbx_strand_id
1 'polypeptide(L)'
;MFREEKTFVLRFSLEARFPENYDGEEDDYAWLKRWEGQIKPEILKSIFTLLRRHPDLKAHIRNRGISAEDEIEIVIEKDFPEAEDQ
;
A
#
# COMPACT_ATOMS: atom_id res chain seq x y z
N MET A 1 6.14 14.79 -23.64
CA MET A 1 6.97 14.04 -22.68
C MET A 1 6.72 12.55 -22.89
N PHE A 2 7.77 11.76 -23.11
CA PHE A 2 7.70 10.30 -23.19
C PHE A 2 7.62 9.71 -21.77
N ARG A 3 6.82 8.66 -21.57
CA ARG A 3 6.66 8.01 -20.26
C ARG A 3 7.04 6.54 -20.37
N GLU A 4 7.95 6.12 -19.52
CA GLU A 4 8.22 4.70 -19.26
C GLU A 4 7.54 4.29 -17.96
N GLU A 5 6.98 3.08 -17.93
CA GLU A 5 6.32 2.54 -16.75
C GLU A 5 6.83 1.14 -16.40
N LYS A 6 6.91 0.87 -15.10
CA LYS A 6 7.15 -0.46 -14.56
C LYS A 6 6.24 -0.67 -13.36
N THR A 7 5.46 -1.74 -13.41
CA THR A 7 4.55 -2.13 -12.34
C THR A 7 5.04 -3.42 -11.67
N PHE A 8 4.92 -3.49 -10.35
CA PHE A 8 5.13 -4.71 -9.58
C PHE A 8 4.08 -4.79 -8.47
N VAL A 9 3.84 -5.99 -7.95
CA VAL A 9 2.84 -6.23 -6.90
C VAL A 9 3.53 -6.67 -5.62
N LEU A 10 3.24 -5.95 -4.52
CA LEU A 10 3.53 -6.39 -3.15
C LEU A 10 2.21 -6.82 -2.52
N ARG A 11 2.09 -8.09 -2.11
CA ARG A 11 0.87 -8.65 -1.53
C ARG A 11 1.12 -9.11 -0.10
N PHE A 12 0.20 -8.76 0.80
CA PHE A 12 0.13 -9.30 2.15
C PHE A 12 -0.98 -10.35 2.21
N SER A 13 -0.69 -11.49 2.84
CA SER A 13 -1.69 -12.49 3.21
C SER A 13 -1.78 -12.54 4.73
N LEU A 14 -2.95 -12.21 5.29
CA LEU A 14 -3.19 -12.28 6.72
C LEU A 14 -3.90 -13.59 7.04
N GLU A 15 -3.29 -14.40 7.89
CA GLU A 15 -3.82 -15.70 8.29
C GLU A 15 -3.98 -15.75 9.81
N ALA A 16 -5.13 -16.22 10.27
CA ALA A 16 -5.38 -16.58 11.66
C ALA A 16 -5.69 -18.08 11.75
N ARG A 17 -5.14 -18.74 12.77
CA ARG A 17 -5.37 -20.16 13.04
C ARG A 17 -6.17 -20.31 14.31
N PHE A 18 -7.22 -21.11 14.24
CA PHE A 18 -8.12 -21.37 15.35
C PHE A 18 -8.06 -22.85 15.75
N PRO A 19 -8.30 -23.17 17.03
CA PRO A 19 -8.48 -24.55 17.48
C PRO A 19 -9.64 -25.24 16.76
N GLU A 20 -9.62 -26.58 16.70
CA GLU A 20 -10.67 -27.36 16.03
C GLU A 20 -12.06 -27.16 16.65
N ASN A 21 -12.12 -26.76 17.92
CA ASN A 21 -13.34 -26.50 18.67
C ASN A 21 -13.77 -25.01 18.67
N TYR A 22 -13.23 -24.18 17.77
CA TYR A 22 -13.56 -22.76 17.70
C TYR A 22 -14.94 -22.55 17.06
N ASP A 23 -15.84 -21.89 17.79
CA ASP A 23 -17.24 -21.66 17.36
C ASP A 23 -17.46 -20.31 16.66
N GLY A 24 -16.39 -19.63 16.22
CA GLY A 24 -16.51 -18.41 15.42
C GLY A 24 -16.73 -17.11 16.20
N GLU A 25 -17.42 -17.16 17.34
CA GLU A 25 -17.91 -15.95 18.04
C GLU A 25 -16.96 -15.37 19.10
N GLU A 26 -15.86 -16.06 19.45
CA GLU A 26 -15.02 -15.66 20.59
C GLU A 26 -14.14 -14.41 20.34
N ASP A 27 -13.70 -14.14 19.11
CA ASP A 27 -12.74 -13.05 18.84
C ASP A 27 -13.36 -11.83 18.13
N ASP A 28 -14.63 -11.85 17.70
CA ASP A 28 -15.29 -10.74 16.98
C ASP A 28 -14.40 -10.11 15.87
N TYR A 29 -13.66 -10.97 15.15
CA TYR A 29 -12.67 -10.59 14.14
C TYR A 29 -11.59 -9.60 14.64
N ALA A 30 -11.22 -9.63 15.92
CA ALA A 30 -10.27 -8.67 16.50
C ALA A 30 -8.91 -8.71 15.80
N TRP A 31 -8.45 -9.88 15.37
CA TRP A 31 -7.25 -10.01 14.54
C TRP A 31 -7.32 -9.17 13.25
N LEU A 32 -8.45 -9.24 12.53
CA LEU A 32 -8.68 -8.49 11.29
C LEU A 32 -8.89 -7.00 11.58
N LYS A 33 -9.69 -6.65 12.60
CA LYS A 33 -9.92 -5.27 13.01
C LYS A 33 -8.63 -4.56 13.43
N ARG A 34 -7.75 -5.25 14.15
CA ARG A 34 -6.42 -4.72 14.51
C ARG A 34 -5.55 -4.50 13.28
N TRP A 35 -5.58 -5.44 12.32
CA TRP A 35 -4.84 -5.29 11.08
C TRP A 35 -5.30 -4.08 10.28
N GLU A 36 -6.60 -3.98 9.96
CA GLU A 36 -7.17 -2.89 9.16
C GLU A 36 -7.09 -1.54 9.88
N GLY A 37 -7.36 -1.52 11.20
CA GLY A 37 -7.46 -0.28 11.97
C GLY A 37 -6.14 0.30 12.46
N GLN A 38 -5.08 -0.51 12.58
CA GLN A 38 -3.80 -0.06 13.19
C GLN A 38 -2.60 -0.37 12.33
N ILE A 39 -2.40 -1.64 11.98
CA ILE A 39 -1.15 -2.09 11.36
C ILE A 39 -1.03 -1.60 9.92
N LYS A 40 -2.06 -1.82 9.10
CA LYS A 40 -2.08 -1.42 7.69
C LYS A 40 -1.90 0.11 7.52
N PRO A 41 -2.58 0.99 8.28
CA PRO A 41 -2.30 2.43 8.25
C PRO A 41 -0.86 2.81 8.60
N GLU A 42 -0.25 2.19 9.62
CA GLU A 42 1.12 2.50 10.03
C GLU A 42 2.17 2.03 9.00
N ILE A 43 1.92 0.92 8.30
CA ILE A 43 2.75 0.48 7.15
C ILE A 43 2.69 1.54 6.04
N LEU A 44 1.49 1.96 5.63
CA LEU A 44 1.32 2.99 4.59
C LEU A 44 2.02 4.29 4.97
N LYS A 45 1.83 4.74 6.21
CA LYS A 45 2.51 5.92 6.74
C LYS A 45 4.02 5.79 6.67
N SER A 46 4.57 4.62 7.00
CA SER A 46 6.01 4.34 6.93
C SER A 46 6.53 4.39 5.50
N ILE A 47 5.80 3.81 4.54
CA ILE A 47 6.13 3.88 3.10
C ILE A 47 6.20 5.33 2.63
N PHE A 48 5.13 6.12 2.88
CA PHE A 48 5.13 7.53 2.48
C PHE A 48 6.17 8.37 3.23
N THR A 49 6.49 8.03 4.47
CA THR A 49 7.57 8.70 5.23
C THR A 49 8.93 8.43 4.60
N LEU A 50 9.19 7.19 4.15
CA LEU A 50 10.41 6.85 3.42
C LEU A 50 10.47 7.60 2.08
N LEU A 51 9.40 7.57 1.29
CA LEU A 51 9.35 8.21 -0.03
C LEU A 51 9.58 9.72 0.06
N ARG A 52 9.06 10.40 1.09
CA ARG A 52 9.30 11.84 1.32
C ARG A 52 10.78 12.19 1.56
N ARG A 53 11.64 11.23 1.90
CA ARG A 53 13.09 11.46 2.03
C ARG A 53 13.81 11.51 0.67
N HIS A 54 13.11 11.21 -0.42
CA HIS A 54 13.60 11.25 -1.80
C HIS A 54 12.83 12.33 -2.58
N PRO A 55 13.25 13.61 -2.51
CA PRO A 55 12.47 14.73 -3.06
C PRO A 55 12.40 14.75 -4.59
N ASP A 56 13.22 13.96 -5.27
CA ASP A 56 13.15 13.74 -6.71
C ASP A 56 12.00 12.80 -7.13
N LEU A 57 11.31 12.19 -6.15
CA LEU A 57 10.17 11.31 -6.37
C LEU A 57 8.88 11.97 -5.87
N LYS A 58 7.81 11.85 -6.66
CA LYS A 58 6.45 12.22 -6.28
C LYS A 58 5.62 10.96 -6.07
N ALA A 59 5.11 10.76 -4.86
CA ALA A 59 4.29 9.60 -4.51
C ALA A 59 2.83 10.00 -4.24
N HIS A 60 1.88 9.25 -4.80
CA HIS A 60 0.45 9.45 -4.55
C HIS A 60 -0.33 8.13 -4.63
N ILE A 61 -1.51 8.09 -4.00
CA ILE A 61 -2.42 6.95 -4.14
C ILE A 61 -3.22 7.13 -5.42
N ARG A 62 -3.33 6.07 -6.22
CA ARG A 62 -4.25 5.99 -7.37
C ARG A 62 -5.45 5.15 -6.99
N ASN A 63 -6.65 5.72 -7.12
CA ASN A 63 -7.90 4.99 -6.92
C ASN A 63 -8.48 4.60 -8.30
N ARG A 64 -8.73 3.31 -8.51
CA ARG A 64 -9.33 2.76 -9.75
C ARG A 64 -10.76 2.23 -9.55
N GLY A 65 -11.44 2.66 -8.49
CA GLY A 65 -12.77 2.18 -8.12
C GLY A 65 -12.75 0.89 -7.29
N ILE A 66 -11.59 0.47 -6.78
CA ILE A 66 -11.41 -0.69 -5.89
C ILE A 66 -11.39 -0.19 -4.44
N SER A 67 -11.98 -0.94 -3.51
CA SER A 67 -11.94 -0.58 -2.08
C SER A 67 -10.49 -0.54 -1.60
N ALA A 68 -10.17 0.43 -0.73
CA ALA A 68 -8.87 0.47 -0.07
C ALA A 68 -8.65 -0.73 0.88
N GLU A 69 -9.71 -1.47 1.22
CA GLU A 69 -9.63 -2.75 1.92
C GLU A 69 -9.00 -3.82 1.02
N ASP A 70 -9.32 -3.81 -0.28
CA ASP A 70 -8.89 -4.80 -1.26
C ASP A 70 -7.57 -4.43 -1.95
N GLU A 71 -7.40 -3.17 -2.36
CA GLU A 71 -6.21 -2.71 -3.08
C GLU A 71 -5.86 -1.25 -2.77
N ILE A 72 -4.56 -1.01 -2.57
CA ILE A 72 -3.99 0.34 -2.48
C ILE A 72 -2.84 0.43 -3.47
N GLU A 73 -3.07 1.10 -4.60
CA GLU A 73 -2.01 1.38 -5.56
C GLU A 73 -1.28 2.68 -5.19
N ILE A 74 0.02 2.57 -4.93
CA ILE A 74 0.92 3.71 -4.71
C ILE A 74 1.70 3.95 -6.01
N VAL A 75 1.45 5.08 -6.65
CA VAL A 75 2.19 5.53 -7.83
C VAL A 75 3.37 6.37 -7.38
N ILE A 76 4.55 6.07 -7.93
CA ILE A 76 5.78 6.82 -7.72
C ILE A 76 6.22 7.35 -9.08
N GLU A 77 6.36 8.66 -9.18
CA GLU A 77 6.71 9.35 -10.42
C GLU A 77 8.03 10.09 -10.23
N LYS A 78 8.82 10.16 -11.31
CA LYS A 78 10.02 10.97 -11.39
C LYS A 78 9.96 11.73 -12.70
N ASP A 79 10.03 13.05 -12.60
CA ASP A 79 10.13 13.93 -13.76
C ASP A 79 11.61 14.10 -14.10
N PHE A 80 11.93 13.94 -15.38
CA PHE A 80 13.23 14.30 -15.90
C PHE A 80 13.15 15.70 -16.52
N PRO A 81 14.16 16.56 -16.32
CA PRO A 81 14.21 17.83 -17.02
C PRO A 81 14.23 17.57 -18.53
N GLU A 82 13.68 18.50 -19.31
CA GLU A 82 13.90 18.50 -20.76
C GLU A 82 15.42 18.48 -21.02
N ALA A 83 15.86 17.59 -21.90
CA ALA A 83 17.25 17.59 -22.33
C ALA A 83 17.49 18.92 -23.05
N GLU A 84 18.36 19.78 -22.50
CA GLU A 84 18.85 20.93 -23.24
C GLU A 84 19.61 20.37 -24.46
N ASP A 85 19.11 20.67 -25.67
CA ASP A 85 19.80 20.39 -26.92
C ASP A 85 21.23 20.98 -26.84
N GLN A 86 22.24 20.11 -26.82
CA GLN A 86 23.66 20.48 -26.93
C GLN A 86 24.09 20.58 -28.40
#